data_AF-A0A2S9FXM8-F1
#
_entry.id   AF-A0A2S9FXM8-F1
#
_cell.length_a   1.000
_cell.length_b   1.000
_cell.length_c   1.000
_cell.angle_alpha   90.00
_cell.angle_beta   90.00
_cell.angle_gamma   90.00
#
_symmetry.space_group_name_H-M   'P 1'
#
loop_
_entity.id
_entity.type
_entity.pdbx_description
1 polymer ?
#
loop_
_entity_poly.entity_id
_entity_poly.type
_entity_poly.pdbx_seq_one_letter_code
_entity_poly.pdbx_strand_id
1 'polypeptide(L)'
;ASVTVHPGLDAAWAALTPARVFAFTAHATESFADVAYQRGDVRMFGPEPTGLDQATLADPHITSLVRIPMLSGRRSLNLSNAAAV
;
A
#
# COMPACT_ATOMS: atom_id res chain seq x y z
N ALA A 1 7.04 -19.49 4.85
CA ALA A 1 6.90 -18.03 4.67
C ALA A 1 8.30 -17.41 4.64
N SER A 2 8.56 -16.48 3.72
CA SER A 2 9.81 -15.70 3.68
C SER A 2 9.52 -14.28 4.15
N VAL A 3 10.34 -13.76 5.06
CA VAL A 3 10.23 -12.38 5.55
C VAL A 3 11.60 -11.73 5.39
N THR A 4 11.61 -10.51 4.83
CA THR A 4 12.82 -9.70 4.66
C THR A 4 12.57 -8.35 5.30
N VAL A 5 13.53 -7.88 6.10
CA VAL A 5 13.47 -6.57 6.77
C VAL A 5 14.49 -5.66 6.10
N HIS A 6 14.06 -4.46 5.69
CA HIS A 6 14.91 -3.44 5.09
C HIS A 6 15.19 -2.33 6.12
N PRO A 7 16.38 -1.73 6.13
CA PRO A 7 16.74 -0.66 7.07
C PRO A 7 15.98 0.66 6.83
N GLY A 8 15.36 0.82 5.67
CA GLY A 8 14.59 2.00 5.30
C GLY A 8 13.92 1.84 3.93
N LEU A 9 13.12 2.82 3.55
CA LEU A 9 12.32 2.77 2.34
C LEU A 9 13.18 2.75 1.07
N ASP A 10 14.27 3.52 1.00
CA ASP A 10 15.22 3.50 -0.12
C ASP A 10 15.80 2.11 -0.39
N ALA A 11 16.15 1.38 0.67
CA ALA A 11 16.67 0.02 0.57
C ALA A 11 15.59 -0.98 0.14
N ALA A 12 14.33 -0.72 0.46
CA ALA A 12 13.20 -1.49 -0.04
C ALA A 12 12.98 -1.20 -1.53
N TRP A 13 13.02 0.06 -1.96
CA TRP A 13 12.90 0.44 -3.38
C TRP A 13 13.96 -0.21 -4.25
N ALA A 14 15.22 -0.23 -3.81
CA ALA A 14 16.30 -0.90 -4.52
C ALA A 14 16.05 -2.42 -4.70
N ALA A 15 15.37 -3.06 -3.76
CA ALA A 15 15.05 -4.48 -3.81
C ALA A 15 13.75 -4.80 -4.59
N LEU A 16 12.83 -3.84 -4.67
CA LEU A 16 11.51 -4.02 -5.30
C LEU A 16 11.47 -3.56 -6.75
N THR A 17 12.33 -2.63 -7.16
CA THR A 17 12.40 -2.14 -8.55
C THR A 17 12.68 -3.30 -9.50
N PRO A 18 11.99 -3.42 -10.65
CA PRO A 18 11.06 -2.45 -11.26
C PRO A 18 9.57 -2.74 -11.01
N ALA A 19 9.21 -3.37 -9.89
CA ALA A 19 7.82 -3.72 -9.59
C ALA A 19 6.91 -2.48 -9.48
N ARG A 20 5.64 -2.64 -9.89
CA ARG A 20 4.61 -1.64 -9.64
C ARG A 20 4.18 -1.69 -8.18
N VAL A 21 4.05 -0.52 -7.56
CA VAL A 21 3.72 -0.39 -6.14
C VAL A 21 2.39 0.32 -5.98
N PHE A 22 1.44 -0.33 -5.31
CA PHE A 22 0.12 0.23 -5.01
C PHE A 22 0.04 0.51 -3.51
N ALA A 23 -0.09 1.79 -3.16
CA ALA A 23 -0.15 2.21 -1.76
C ALA A 23 -1.60 2.32 -1.28
N PHE A 24 -1.90 1.62 -0.19
CA PHE A 24 -3.24 1.59 0.39
C PHE A 24 -3.41 2.74 1.37
N THR A 25 -4.39 3.62 1.08
CA THR A 25 -4.72 4.76 1.94
C THR A 25 -6.20 5.08 1.88
N ALA A 26 -6.78 5.50 3.01
CA ALA A 26 -8.18 5.94 3.06
C ALA A 26 -8.42 7.25 2.27
N HIS A 27 -7.35 7.97 1.93
CA HIS A 27 -7.40 9.23 1.18
C HIS A 27 -7.45 9.05 -0.34
N ALA A 28 -7.25 7.83 -0.85
CA ALA A 28 -7.33 7.55 -2.28
C ALA A 28 -8.78 7.61 -2.77
N THR A 29 -8.95 7.84 -4.07
CA THR A 29 -10.26 7.80 -4.73
C THR A 29 -10.49 6.47 -5.47
N GLU A 30 -9.43 5.88 -6.01
CA GLU A 30 -9.45 4.62 -6.77
C GLU A 30 -9.65 3.40 -5.85
N SER A 31 -10.52 2.47 -6.25
CA SER A 31 -10.71 1.22 -5.53
C SER A 31 -9.57 0.26 -5.84
N PHE A 32 -9.03 -0.41 -4.82
CA PHE A 32 -8.04 -1.47 -5.03
C PHE A 32 -8.55 -2.61 -5.93
N ALA A 33 -9.87 -2.79 -6.02
CA ALA A 33 -10.51 -3.83 -6.81
C ALA A 33 -10.57 -3.51 -8.31
N ASP A 34 -10.37 -2.24 -8.69
CA ASP A 34 -10.41 -1.80 -10.09
C ASP A 34 -9.03 -1.99 -10.78
N VAL A 35 -8.00 -2.32 -10.01
CA VAL A 35 -6.64 -2.53 -10.50
C VAL A 35 -6.50 -3.90 -11.17
N ALA A 36 -6.04 -3.90 -12.41
CA ALA A 36 -5.56 -5.10 -13.09
C ALA A 36 -4.17 -5.49 -12.59
N TYR A 37 -4.13 -6.19 -11.46
CA TYR A 37 -2.87 -6.66 -10.86
C TYR A 37 -2.14 -7.66 -11.76
N GLN A 38 -0.82 -7.61 -11.68
CA GLN A 38 0.12 -8.49 -12.36
C GLN A 38 0.99 -9.20 -11.34
N ARG A 39 1.53 -10.36 -11.74
CA ARG A 39 2.48 -11.08 -10.89
C ARG A 39 3.72 -10.20 -10.67
N GLY A 40 4.07 -10.00 -9.40
CA GLY A 40 5.19 -9.17 -8.99
C GLY A 40 4.79 -7.77 -8.51
N ASP A 41 3.51 -7.38 -8.63
CA ASP A 41 3.03 -6.14 -8.04
C ASP A 41 3.18 -6.15 -6.51
N VAL A 42 3.51 -4.98 -5.97
CA VAL A 42 3.69 -4.75 -4.54
C VAL A 42 2.47 -4.01 -3.99
N ARG A 43 1.95 -4.50 -2.87
CA ARG A 43 0.93 -3.82 -2.08
C ARG A 43 1.58 -3.22 -0.83
N MET A 44 1.56 -1.90 -0.73
CA MET A 44 2.19 -1.16 0.37
C MET A 44 1.12 -0.69 1.36
N PHE A 45 1.35 -0.97 2.63
CA PHE A 45 0.48 -0.56 3.72
C PHE A 45 1.27 0.23 4.76
N GLY A 46 0.64 1.26 5.32
CA GLY A 46 1.21 2.03 6.42
C GLY A 46 0.97 1.39 7.79
N PRO A 47 1.69 1.86 8.82
CA PRO A 47 1.48 1.43 10.20
C PRO A 47 0.10 1.82 10.73
N GLU A 48 -0.45 1.05 11.66
CA GLU A 48 -1.60 1.48 12.45
C GLU A 48 -1.14 2.42 13.59
N PRO A 49 -1.87 3.51 13.90
CA PRO A 49 -3.14 3.93 13.32
C PRO A 49 -3.00 4.99 12.20
N THR A 50 -1.78 5.45 11.92
CA THR A 50 -1.55 6.68 11.14
C THR A 50 -1.57 6.48 9.63
N GLY A 51 -1.35 5.24 9.15
CA GLY A 51 -1.13 4.97 7.74
C GLY A 51 0.21 5.52 7.24
N LEU A 52 0.34 5.61 5.91
CA LEU A 52 1.51 6.18 5.23
C LEU A 52 1.48 7.70 5.36
N ASP A 53 2.64 8.31 5.60
CA ASP A 53 2.76 9.76 5.61
C ASP A 53 2.68 10.35 4.18
N GLN A 54 2.47 11.67 4.11
CA GLN A 54 2.33 12.38 2.84
C GLN A 54 3.58 12.32 1.96
N ALA A 55 4.77 12.29 2.57
CA ALA A 55 6.03 12.20 1.83
C ALA A 55 6.15 10.85 1.13
N THR A 56 5.79 9.77 1.82
CA THR A 56 5.75 8.42 1.29
C THR A 56 4.69 8.29 0.20
N LEU A 57 3.48 8.80 0.41
CA LEU A 57 2.41 8.77 -0.59
C LEU A 57 2.74 9.54 -1.87
N ALA A 58 3.63 10.54 -1.80
CA ALA A 58 4.11 11.32 -2.92
C ALA A 58 5.40 10.75 -3.57
N ASP A 59 5.89 9.60 -3.09
CA ASP A 59 7.11 8.99 -3.60
C ASP A 59 6.94 8.56 -5.08
N PRO A 60 7.88 8.88 -5.98
CA PRO A 60 7.80 8.55 -7.40
C PRO A 60 7.80 7.05 -7.71
N HIS A 61 8.21 6.18 -6.78
CA HIS A 61 8.15 4.73 -6.95
C HIS A 61 6.73 4.18 -6.77
N ILE A 62 5.81 4.95 -6.19
CA ILE A 62 4.40 4.57 -6.08
C ILE A 62 3.73 4.71 -7.45
N THR A 63 3.13 3.62 -7.90
CA THR A 63 2.41 3.54 -9.18
C THR A 63 1.01 4.12 -9.07
N SER A 64 0.26 3.80 -8.00
CA SER A 64 -1.05 4.41 -7.73
C SER A 64 -1.39 4.34 -6.24
N LEU A 65 -2.28 5.25 -5.82
CA LEU A 65 -2.90 5.25 -4.51
C LEU A 65 -4.28 4.61 -4.62
N VAL A 66 -4.53 3.59 -3.82
CA VAL A 66 -5.81 2.84 -3.83
C VAL A 66 -6.42 2.76 -2.44
N ARG A 67 -7.73 2.55 -2.38
CA ARG A 67 -8.46 2.31 -1.13
C ARG A 67 -9.25 1.02 -1.16
N ILE A 68 -9.49 0.47 0.03
CA ILE A 68 -10.54 -0.53 0.25
C ILE A 68 -11.85 0.23 0.47
N PRO A 69 -12.89 0.02 -0.36
CA PRO A 69 -14.17 0.65 -0.14
C PRO A 69 -14.74 0.29 1.23
N MET A 70 -15.17 1.31 1.96
CA MET A 70 -15.79 1.15 3.27
C MET A 70 -17.05 2.01 3.36
N LEU A 71 -18.02 1.51 4.12
CA LEU A 71 -19.23 2.27 4.45
C LEU A 71 -18.86 3.52 5.26
N SER A 72 -19.55 4.62 4.97
CA SER A 72 -19.38 5.90 5.67
C SER A 72 -19.55 5.74 7.18
N GLY A 73 -18.66 6.36 7.97
CA GLY A 73 -18.71 6.33 9.43
C GLY A 73 -18.14 5.07 10.08
N ARG A 74 -17.64 4.09 9.31
CA ARG A 74 -16.92 2.94 9.85
C ARG A 74 -15.44 3.24 10.03
N ARG A 75 -14.86 2.69 11.11
CA ARG A 75 -13.40 2.68 11.32
C ARG A 75 -12.72 1.81 10.27
N SER A 76 -11.49 2.17 9.91
CA SER A 76 -10.65 1.38 9.01
C SER A 76 -10.57 -0.07 9.47
N LEU A 77 -10.47 -0.98 8.51
CA LEU A 77 -10.13 -2.38 8.79
C LEU A 77 -8.79 -2.45 9.50
N ASN A 78 -8.62 -3.42 10.39
CA ASN A 78 -7.28 -3.71 10.93
C ASN A 78 -6.34 -4.08 9.78
N LEU A 79 -5.05 -3.74 9.89
CA LEU A 79 -4.03 -3.96 8.88
C LEU A 79 -3.97 -5.41 8.38
N SER A 80 -4.11 -6.39 9.27
CA SER A 80 -4.12 -7.80 8.88
C SER A 80 -5.28 -8.15 7.95
N ASN A 81 -6.48 -7.64 8.25
CA ASN A 81 -7.66 -7.80 7.39
C ASN A 81 -7.48 -7.04 6.08
N ALA A 82 -6.91 -5.83 6.12
CA ALA A 82 -6.64 -5.06 4.90
C ALA A 82 -5.65 -5.77 3.95
N ALA A 83 -4.65 -6.46 4.50
CA ALA A 83 -3.70 -7.24 3.71
C ALA A 83 -4.27 -8.57 3.16
N ALA A 84 -5.29 -9.12 3.82
CA ALA A 84 -5.91 -10.40 3.45
C ALA A 84 -6.98 -10.28 2.34
N VAL A 85 -7.55 -9.09 2.16
CA VAL A 85 -8.59 -8.78 1.16
C VAL A 85 -7.98 -8.56 -0.24
#